data_AF-A0A4U9Z2D0-F1
#
_entry.id   AF-A0A4U9Z2D0-F1
#
_cell.length_a   1.000
_cell.length_b   1.000
_cell.length_c   1.000
_cell.angle_alpha   90.00
_cell.angle_beta   90.00
_cell.angle_gamma   90.00
#
_symmetry.space_group_name_H-M   'P 1'
#
loop_
_entity.id
_entity.type
_entity.pdbx_description
1 polymer ?
#
loop_
_entity_poly.entity_id
_entity_poly.type
_entity_poly.pdbx_seq_one_letter_code
_entity_poly.pdbx_strand_id
1 'polypeptide(L)'
;MTDRNKDTNATASAFGWDFQYNLALYLVMDQDLRQVEKFKVEGSTEDIEIYFRNKEPIYIQAKSQENPHSKSTTTQHLTNAINSLINAVSKVNEEYSEVIYGNNIEIPIRANKKNNLFEGNRVKRRYKNLPDGHRKKIDSIIDKSEVIFDKNKLKEKLFILKVEFSEDDDETRYRFIKEKVINCLNGIGLKGYKANRIFAYLQNEFKNNASKRVDLTIQEFGWLIILYSINIEENTVYEIFDIPQISEERLKTDFSELIFKKSLDFELITSVISEYNRFSISCTTRRDTEISFINEYYSKYRDDILSLEDVIPNDFLDDLTKVILFQILSSYSDINSVKKGLSI
;
A
#
# COMPACT_ATOMS: atom_id res chain seq x y z
N MET A 1 22.13 29.73 -33.15
CA MET A 1 21.43 29.84 -31.86
C MET A 1 20.59 28.59 -31.73
N THR A 2 21.06 27.63 -30.94
CA THR A 2 20.38 26.35 -30.72
C THR A 2 19.53 26.47 -29.47
N ASP A 3 18.21 26.38 -29.66
CA ASP A 3 17.25 26.22 -28.58
C ASP A 3 17.60 24.99 -27.76
N ARG A 4 17.98 25.21 -26.50
CA ARG A 4 17.99 24.16 -25.48
C ARG A 4 16.56 24.07 -24.95
N ASN A 5 15.76 23.18 -25.52
CA ASN A 5 14.50 22.77 -24.91
C ASN A 5 14.81 22.17 -23.52
N LYS A 6 14.35 22.89 -22.49
CA LYS A 6 14.35 22.48 -21.08
C LYS A 6 13.15 21.55 -20.85
N ASP A 7 13.28 20.29 -21.23
CA ASP A 7 12.31 19.23 -20.90
C ASP A 7 12.74 18.36 -19.70
N THR A 8 13.77 18.76 -18.94
CA THR A 8 14.37 17.93 -17.88
C THR A 8 13.59 17.89 -16.56
N ASN A 9 12.67 18.82 -16.32
CA ASN A 9 12.05 18.98 -15.00
C ASN A 9 10.85 18.05 -14.78
N ALA A 10 10.09 17.71 -15.83
CA ALA A 10 8.91 16.86 -15.70
C ALA A 10 9.30 15.41 -15.39
N THR A 11 10.31 14.87 -16.07
CA THR A 11 10.82 13.50 -15.86
C THR A 11 11.40 13.30 -14.46
N ALA A 12 12.25 14.23 -14.00
CA ALA A 12 12.84 14.17 -12.66
C ALA A 12 11.79 14.29 -11.54
N SER A 13 10.74 15.09 -11.77
CA SER A 13 9.63 15.21 -10.82
C SER A 13 8.79 13.92 -10.79
N ALA A 14 8.49 13.33 -11.95
CA ALA A 14 7.80 12.05 -12.06
C ALA A 14 8.55 10.91 -11.35
N PHE A 15 9.87 10.82 -11.54
CA PHE A 15 10.71 9.86 -10.83
C PHE A 15 10.76 10.10 -9.31
N GLY A 16 10.78 11.37 -8.90
CA GLY A 16 10.69 11.80 -7.51
C GLY A 16 9.43 11.28 -6.82
N TRP A 17 8.27 11.51 -7.45
CA TRP A 17 6.99 11.05 -6.97
C TRP A 17 6.90 9.53 -6.95
N ASP A 18 7.26 8.86 -8.05
CA ASP A 18 7.26 7.39 -8.15
C ASP A 18 8.08 6.74 -7.02
N PHE A 19 9.28 7.27 -6.75
CA PHE A 19 10.08 6.82 -5.62
C PHE A 19 9.39 7.06 -4.26
N GLN A 20 8.77 8.21 -4.06
CA GLN A 20 8.10 8.57 -2.80
C GLN A 20 6.95 7.59 -2.46
N TYR A 21 6.05 7.28 -3.40
CA TYR A 21 4.97 6.30 -3.15
C TYR A 21 5.52 4.90 -2.88
N ASN A 22 6.52 4.48 -3.66
CA ASN A 22 7.10 3.15 -3.50
C ASN A 22 7.85 3.02 -2.17
N LEU A 23 8.54 4.08 -1.75
CA LEU A 23 9.17 4.15 -0.42
C LEU A 23 8.11 4.11 0.68
N ALA A 24 6.98 4.82 0.52
CA ALA A 24 5.88 4.78 1.48
C ALA A 24 5.30 3.37 1.61
N LEU A 25 4.97 2.72 0.48
CA LEU A 25 4.46 1.36 0.45
C LEU A 25 5.45 0.38 1.09
N TYR A 26 6.74 0.49 0.75
CA TYR A 26 7.79 -0.30 1.37
C TYR A 26 7.79 -0.13 2.90
N LEU A 27 7.77 1.11 3.39
CA LEU A 27 7.88 1.42 4.81
C LEU A 27 6.66 1.01 5.62
N VAL A 28 5.46 1.19 5.08
CA VAL A 28 4.21 0.72 5.68
C VAL A 28 4.23 -0.81 5.78
N MET A 29 4.61 -1.51 4.71
CA MET A 29 4.72 -2.97 4.71
C MET A 29 5.89 -3.51 5.56
N ASP A 30 6.85 -2.66 5.95
CA ASP A 30 7.92 -2.98 6.91
C ASP A 30 7.47 -2.84 8.38
N GLN A 31 6.27 -2.28 8.63
CA GLN A 31 5.69 -2.19 9.97
C GLN A 31 4.89 -3.44 10.34
N ASP A 32 4.61 -3.60 11.64
CA ASP A 32 3.48 -4.42 12.08
C ASP A 32 2.18 -3.71 11.73
N LEU A 33 1.50 -4.17 10.67
CA LEU A 33 0.26 -3.57 10.17
C LEU A 33 -0.86 -3.52 11.22
N ARG A 34 -0.82 -4.38 12.25
CA ARG A 34 -1.78 -4.35 13.38
C ARG A 34 -1.58 -3.15 14.30
N GLN A 35 -0.46 -2.45 14.21
CA GLN A 35 -0.18 -1.24 14.98
C GLN A 35 -0.35 0.03 14.15
N VAL A 36 -0.40 -0.07 12.82
CA VAL A 36 -0.62 1.07 11.92
C VAL A 36 -2.08 1.51 12.04
N GLU A 37 -2.30 2.81 12.16
CA GLU A 37 -3.64 3.41 12.16
C GLU A 37 -3.97 3.97 10.78
N LYS A 38 -3.04 4.74 10.22
CA LYS A 38 -3.14 5.34 8.88
C LYS A 38 -1.77 5.74 8.37
N PHE A 39 -1.65 5.97 7.08
CA PHE A 39 -0.46 6.55 6.46
C PHE A 39 -0.83 7.57 5.40
N LYS A 40 0.09 8.50 5.15
CA LYS A 40 -0.06 9.55 4.17
C LYS A 40 1.13 9.62 3.25
N VAL A 41 0.88 9.98 2.00
CA VAL A 41 1.90 10.35 0.99
C VAL A 41 1.52 11.70 0.43
N GLU A 42 2.50 12.60 0.27
CA GLU A 42 2.27 14.04 0.12
C GLU A 42 1.46 14.59 1.31
N GLY A 43 1.92 14.24 2.52
CA GLY A 43 1.31 14.64 3.78
C GLY A 43 1.42 16.14 4.05
N SER A 44 0.61 16.64 4.99
CA SER A 44 0.64 18.06 5.35
C SER A 44 1.89 18.44 6.15
N THR A 45 2.56 17.47 6.76
CA THR A 45 3.72 17.65 7.63
C THR A 45 5.00 17.22 6.95
N GLU A 46 5.02 16.05 6.28
CA GLU A 46 6.14 15.59 5.45
C GLU A 46 5.66 14.76 4.25
N ASP A 47 6.59 14.49 3.32
CA ASP A 47 6.38 13.64 2.15
C ASP A 47 5.66 12.33 2.48
N ILE A 48 6.05 11.66 3.58
CA ILE A 48 5.39 10.43 4.04
C ILE A 48 5.22 10.49 5.55
N GLU A 49 4.03 10.10 6.02
CA GLU A 49 3.66 10.09 7.42
C GLU A 49 3.03 8.74 7.78
N ILE A 50 3.47 8.11 8.87
CA ILE A 50 2.87 6.85 9.35
C ILE A 50 2.43 7.04 10.79
N TYR A 51 1.13 6.85 11.03
CA TYR A 51 0.50 6.99 12.33
C TYR A 51 0.18 5.61 12.91
N PHE A 52 0.25 5.50 14.22
CA PHE A 52 0.13 4.24 14.92
C PHE A 52 -0.83 4.36 16.09
N ARG A 53 -1.49 3.25 16.42
CA ARG A 53 -2.45 3.16 17.51
C ARG A 53 -1.83 3.43 18.88
N ASN A 54 -0.56 3.04 19.07
CA ASN A 54 0.10 3.00 20.38
C ASN A 54 1.52 3.60 20.39
N LYS A 55 1.92 4.36 19.35
CA LYS A 55 3.21 5.08 19.33
C LYS A 55 3.11 6.38 18.55
N GLU A 56 4.01 7.32 18.89
CA GLU A 56 4.15 8.58 18.14
C GLU A 56 4.42 8.31 16.64
N PRO A 57 4.00 9.21 15.73
CA PRO A 57 4.15 9.02 14.29
C PRO A 57 5.60 8.91 13.82
N ILE A 58 5.79 8.35 12.63
CA ILE A 58 7.05 8.41 11.89
C ILE A 58 6.88 9.42 10.75
N TYR A 59 7.85 10.33 10.62
CA TYR A 59 7.91 11.31 9.54
C TYR A 59 9.11 11.02 8.64
N ILE A 60 8.89 11.01 7.33
CA ILE A 60 9.93 10.65 6.36
C ILE A 60 9.96 11.69 5.25
N GLN A 61 11.16 12.20 4.97
CA GLN A 61 11.42 12.96 3.75
C GLN A 61 12.02 12.03 2.70
N ALA A 62 11.39 11.99 1.53
CA ALA A 62 11.91 11.27 0.37
C ALA A 62 12.74 12.21 -0.52
N LYS A 63 13.94 11.76 -0.92
CA LYS A 63 14.66 12.37 -2.05
C LYS A 63 15.25 11.28 -2.92
N SER A 64 15.01 11.35 -4.22
CA SER A 64 15.59 10.44 -5.19
C SER A 64 16.49 11.14 -6.19
N GLN A 65 17.34 10.34 -6.84
CA GLN A 65 18.11 10.71 -8.01
C GLN A 65 17.91 9.64 -9.08
N GLU A 66 17.56 10.06 -10.29
CA GLU A 66 17.50 9.23 -11.50
C GLU A 66 18.73 8.34 -11.62
N ASN A 67 19.93 8.94 -11.61
CA ASN A 67 21.20 8.21 -11.48
C ASN A 67 21.68 8.18 -10.01
N PRO A 68 21.58 7.02 -9.30
CA PRO A 68 21.97 6.88 -7.89
C PRO A 68 23.45 7.18 -7.60
N HIS A 69 24.31 7.10 -8.61
CA HIS A 69 25.75 7.31 -8.48
C HIS A 69 26.14 8.79 -8.69
N SER A 70 25.22 9.62 -9.18
CA SER A 70 25.47 11.02 -9.44
C SER A 70 25.88 11.78 -8.17
N LYS A 71 26.79 12.74 -8.32
CA LYS A 71 27.26 13.58 -7.21
C LYS A 71 26.61 14.96 -7.18
N SER A 72 25.93 15.36 -8.25
CA SER A 72 25.52 16.76 -8.49
C SER A 72 24.56 17.29 -7.43
N THR A 73 23.53 16.52 -7.06
CA THR A 73 22.48 16.98 -6.15
C THR A 73 22.52 16.31 -4.77
N THR A 74 23.46 15.39 -4.51
CA THR A 74 23.48 14.60 -3.26
C THR A 74 23.51 15.46 -2.00
N THR A 75 24.40 16.47 -1.95
CA THR A 75 24.53 17.34 -0.76
C THR A 75 23.30 18.24 -0.60
N GLN A 76 22.69 18.66 -1.72
CA GLN A 76 21.46 19.46 -1.71
C GLN A 76 20.29 18.62 -1.21
N HIS A 77 20.11 17.39 -1.68
CA HIS A 77 19.08 16.48 -1.18
C HIS A 77 19.21 16.20 0.32
N LEU A 78 20.43 15.92 0.80
CA LEU A 78 20.67 15.76 2.24
C LEU A 78 20.27 17.03 3.02
N THR A 79 20.70 18.20 2.55
CA THR A 79 20.41 19.48 3.23
C THR A 79 18.91 19.75 3.26
N ASN A 80 18.24 19.62 2.13
CA ASN A 80 16.80 19.82 2.00
C ASN A 80 16.04 18.83 2.89
N ALA A 81 16.47 17.56 2.93
CA ALA A 81 15.78 16.55 3.72
C ALA A 81 15.92 16.78 5.21
N ILE A 82 17.12 17.10 5.71
CA ILE A 82 17.30 17.41 7.13
C ILE A 82 16.53 18.67 7.52
N ASN A 83 16.52 19.71 6.68
CA ASN A 83 15.73 20.92 6.96
C ASN A 83 14.22 20.65 6.96
N SER A 84 13.70 19.83 6.04
CA SER A 84 12.28 19.45 6.03
C SER A 84 11.90 18.72 7.32
N LEU A 85 12.71 17.75 7.72
CA LEU A 85 12.47 16.99 8.96
C LEU A 85 12.55 17.87 10.20
N ILE A 86 13.46 18.85 10.24
CA ILE A 86 13.53 19.84 11.34
C ILE A 86 12.23 20.66 11.41
N ASN A 87 11.73 21.14 10.26
CA ASN A 87 10.47 21.88 10.20
C ASN A 87 9.31 21.00 10.66
N ALA A 88 9.29 19.73 10.24
CA ALA A 88 8.28 18.76 10.62
C ALA A 88 8.23 18.55 12.13
N VAL A 89 9.35 18.25 12.79
CA VAL A 89 9.38 18.00 14.24
C VAL A 89 8.99 19.22 15.05
N SER A 90 9.36 20.42 14.58
CA SER A 90 8.93 21.68 15.20
C SER A 90 7.43 21.89 15.05
N LYS A 91 6.89 21.64 13.84
CA LYS A 91 5.46 21.76 13.53
C LYS A 91 4.58 20.82 14.36
N VAL A 92 5.08 19.64 14.69
CA VAL A 92 4.34 18.63 15.49
C VAL A 92 4.70 18.66 16.98
N ASN A 93 5.30 19.75 17.47
CA ASN A 93 5.66 19.93 18.89
C ASN A 93 6.44 18.73 19.46
N GLU A 94 7.40 18.21 18.69
CA GLU A 94 8.24 17.07 19.06
C GLU A 94 7.51 15.71 19.21
N GLU A 95 6.25 15.58 18.80
CA GLU A 95 5.49 14.31 18.85
C GLU A 95 5.85 13.38 17.68
N TYR A 96 6.96 12.66 17.78
CA TYR A 96 7.41 11.71 16.75
C TYR A 96 8.30 10.61 17.31
N SER A 97 8.12 9.37 16.84
CA SER A 97 8.95 8.22 17.26
C SER A 97 10.23 8.10 16.44
N GLU A 98 10.18 8.42 15.15
CA GLU A 98 11.33 8.42 14.25
C GLU A 98 11.19 9.52 13.19
N VAL A 99 12.34 10.06 12.76
CA VAL A 99 12.45 10.85 11.53
C VAL A 99 13.42 10.20 10.57
N ILE A 100 13.07 10.12 9.28
CA ILE A 100 13.83 9.34 8.31
C ILE A 100 14.14 10.18 7.07
N TYR A 101 15.42 10.27 6.70
CA TYR A 101 15.82 10.66 5.36
C TYR A 101 15.86 9.42 4.46
N GLY A 102 14.81 9.21 3.68
CA GLY A 102 14.67 8.10 2.73
C GLY A 102 15.15 8.48 1.33
N ASN A 103 16.01 7.67 0.73
CA ASN A 103 16.60 7.96 -0.58
C ASN A 103 17.03 6.70 -1.34
N ASN A 104 17.30 6.86 -2.64
CA ASN A 104 17.88 5.83 -3.50
C ASN A 104 19.35 6.08 -3.85
N ILE A 105 20.01 7.05 -3.20
CA ILE A 105 21.35 7.53 -3.57
C ILE A 105 22.41 6.58 -3.00
N GLU A 106 23.37 6.17 -3.82
CA GLU A 106 24.37 5.17 -3.41
C GLU A 106 25.23 5.64 -2.23
N ILE A 107 25.58 6.93 -2.22
CA ILE A 107 26.34 7.57 -1.14
C ILE A 107 25.56 8.80 -0.66
N PRO A 108 24.54 8.63 0.21
CA PRO A 108 23.62 9.71 0.58
C PRO A 108 24.29 10.82 1.42
N ILE A 109 25.41 10.49 2.07
CA ILE A 109 26.21 11.43 2.86
C ILE A 109 27.64 11.39 2.35
N ARG A 110 28.03 12.44 1.62
CA ARG A 110 29.41 12.57 1.12
C ARG A 110 30.30 13.16 2.21
N ALA A 111 30.91 12.29 3.03
CA ALA A 111 31.88 12.64 4.05
C ALA A 111 33.02 11.60 4.10
N ASN A 112 34.15 11.89 3.44
CA ASN A 112 35.45 11.17 3.39
C ASN A 112 35.54 9.62 3.59
N LYS A 113 36.32 8.96 2.71
CA LYS A 113 36.91 7.59 2.68
C LYS A 113 36.06 6.32 2.91
N LYS A 114 34.91 6.31 3.60
CA LYS A 114 34.09 5.07 3.76
C LYS A 114 32.93 5.02 2.78
N ASN A 115 33.21 4.65 1.53
CA ASN A 115 32.20 4.57 0.47
C ASN A 115 31.21 3.40 0.63
N ASN A 116 31.48 2.44 1.52
CA ASN A 116 30.66 1.24 1.72
C ASN A 116 29.65 1.33 2.88
N LEU A 117 29.50 2.49 3.54
CA LEU A 117 28.62 2.62 4.72
C LEU A 117 27.15 2.27 4.41
N PHE A 118 26.74 2.54 3.18
CA PHE A 118 25.41 2.31 2.63
C PHE A 118 25.42 1.27 1.49
N GLU A 119 26.43 0.39 1.43
CA GLU A 119 26.49 -0.69 0.46
C GLU A 119 25.36 -1.72 0.68
N GLY A 120 24.76 -2.19 -0.41
CA GLY A 120 23.64 -3.13 -0.41
C GLY A 120 22.29 -2.46 -0.71
N ASN A 121 21.28 -3.29 -0.95
CA ASN A 121 20.04 -2.85 -1.59
C ASN A 121 19.11 -2.09 -0.65
N ARG A 122 19.21 -2.36 0.67
CA ARG A 122 18.47 -1.63 1.70
C ARG A 122 19.33 -1.46 2.95
N VAL A 123 19.64 -0.22 3.30
CA VAL A 123 20.49 0.11 4.44
C VAL A 123 19.87 1.22 5.28
N LYS A 124 19.49 0.89 6.52
CA LYS A 124 19.01 1.85 7.52
C LYS A 124 20.10 2.08 8.57
N ARG A 125 20.49 3.33 8.81
CA ARG A 125 21.47 3.72 9.84
C ARG A 125 20.90 4.80 10.73
N ARG A 126 20.96 4.61 12.05
CA ARG A 126 20.66 5.67 13.02
C ARG A 126 21.81 6.68 13.05
N TYR A 127 21.50 7.97 13.19
CA TYR A 127 22.50 9.04 13.27
C TYR A 127 23.62 8.73 14.28
N LYS A 128 23.27 8.24 15.48
CA LYS A 128 24.25 7.91 16.53
C LYS A 128 25.30 6.85 16.13
N ASN A 129 24.97 6.01 15.14
CA ASN A 129 25.85 4.94 14.65
C ASN A 129 26.64 5.35 13.39
N LEU A 130 26.46 6.57 12.87
CA LEU A 130 27.21 7.06 11.72
C LEU A 130 28.65 7.43 12.14
N PRO A 131 29.66 7.33 11.26
CA PRO A 131 31.01 7.82 11.54
C PRO A 131 31.05 9.33 11.79
N ASP A 132 32.07 9.79 12.52
CA ASP A 132 32.21 11.20 12.94
C ASP A 132 32.11 12.20 11.78
N GLY A 133 32.76 11.91 10.64
CA GLY A 133 32.70 12.78 9.47
C GLY A 133 31.28 12.92 8.91
N HIS A 134 30.47 11.87 8.99
CA HIS A 134 29.08 11.87 8.53
C HIS A 134 28.18 12.63 9.51
N ARG A 135 28.37 12.41 10.82
CA ARG A 135 27.66 13.15 11.87
C ARG A 135 27.94 14.65 11.77
N LYS A 136 29.20 15.06 11.64
CA LYS A 136 29.60 16.47 11.44
C LYS A 136 28.89 17.14 10.26
N LYS A 137 28.71 16.43 9.15
CA LYS A 137 27.99 16.96 7.98
C LYS A 137 26.51 17.21 8.28
N ILE A 138 25.84 16.27 8.96
CA ILE A 138 24.46 16.45 9.42
C ILE A 138 24.39 17.56 10.48
N ASP A 139 25.30 17.58 11.45
CA ASP A 139 25.36 18.59 12.50
C ASP A 139 25.46 19.99 11.91
N SER A 140 26.33 20.19 10.90
CA SER A 140 26.44 21.47 10.20
C SER A 140 25.17 21.96 9.49
N ILE A 141 24.22 21.07 9.23
CA ILE A 141 22.91 21.43 8.68
C ILE A 141 21.97 21.79 9.85
N ILE A 142 21.88 20.90 10.85
CA ILE A 142 21.06 21.10 12.06
C ILE A 142 21.42 22.42 12.77
N ASP A 143 22.70 22.74 12.88
CA ASP A 143 23.19 23.91 13.61
C ASP A 143 22.96 25.23 12.88
N LYS A 144 22.65 25.20 11.58
CA LYS A 144 22.26 26.36 10.80
C LYS A 144 20.75 26.62 10.84
N SER A 145 19.96 25.73 11.40
CA SER A 145 18.52 25.93 11.50
C SER A 145 18.19 27.01 12.52
N GLU A 146 17.33 27.95 12.13
CA GLU A 146 16.78 29.01 12.99
C GLU A 146 15.51 28.57 13.72
N VAL A 147 14.99 27.39 13.37
CA VAL A 147 13.79 26.81 13.98
C VAL A 147 14.08 26.31 15.39
N ILE A 148 13.12 26.48 16.30
CA ILE A 148 13.20 25.98 17.67
C ILE A 148 12.71 24.54 17.72
N PHE A 149 13.58 23.62 18.16
CA PHE A 149 13.32 22.18 18.33
C PHE A 149 14.39 21.56 19.25
N ASP A 150 14.15 20.34 19.74
CA ASP A 150 15.13 19.58 20.52
C ASP A 150 16.13 18.88 19.59
N LYS A 151 17.30 19.51 19.42
CA LYS A 151 18.41 18.97 18.62
C LYS A 151 18.86 17.58 19.08
N ASN A 152 18.83 17.28 20.38
CA ASN A 152 19.27 15.99 20.91
C ASN A 152 18.23 14.91 20.61
N LYS A 153 16.96 15.19 20.83
CA LYS A 153 15.85 14.29 20.47
C LYS A 153 15.83 14.00 18.97
N LEU A 154 16.03 15.00 18.12
CA LEU A 154 16.16 14.83 16.67
C LEU A 154 17.29 13.86 16.33
N LYS A 155 18.51 14.11 16.85
CA LYS A 155 19.68 13.26 16.60
C LYS A 155 19.51 11.83 17.10
N GLU A 156 18.81 11.63 18.22
CA GLU A 156 18.55 10.28 18.76
C GLU A 156 17.60 9.47 17.86
N LYS A 157 16.58 10.13 17.33
CA LYS A 157 15.49 9.54 16.54
C LYS A 157 15.68 9.65 15.02
N LEU A 158 16.78 10.24 14.55
CA LEU A 158 17.11 10.39 13.13
C LEU A 158 17.72 9.14 12.51
N PHE A 159 17.17 8.73 11.36
CA PHE A 159 17.67 7.65 10.53
C PHE A 159 17.93 8.10 9.10
N ILE A 160 18.95 7.49 8.49
CA ILE A 160 19.25 7.57 7.07
C ILE A 160 18.92 6.22 6.47
N LEU A 161 18.02 6.19 5.50
CA LEU A 161 17.55 4.98 4.85
C LEU A 161 17.85 5.05 3.35
N LYS A 162 18.70 4.14 2.87
CA LYS A 162 18.86 3.86 1.45
C LYS A 162 17.97 2.68 1.07
N VAL A 163 17.19 2.82 -0.01
CA VAL A 163 16.48 1.72 -0.69
C VAL A 163 16.81 1.80 -2.17
N GLU A 164 17.26 0.70 -2.75
CA GLU A 164 17.56 0.59 -4.18
C GLU A 164 16.30 0.84 -5.02
N PHE A 165 16.43 1.73 -5.98
CA PHE A 165 15.38 2.13 -6.92
C PHE A 165 16.09 2.75 -8.13
N SER A 166 16.14 2.02 -9.25
CA SER A 166 16.91 2.42 -10.44
C SER A 166 16.02 2.79 -11.62
N GLU A 167 16.62 3.43 -12.63
CA GLU A 167 15.91 3.85 -13.83
C GLU A 167 15.65 2.74 -14.84
N ASP A 168 16.32 1.60 -14.74
CA ASP A 168 16.47 0.62 -15.82
C ASP A 168 15.13 0.22 -16.46
N ASP A 169 14.42 -0.68 -15.80
CA ASP A 169 13.14 -1.21 -16.21
C ASP A 169 12.25 -1.40 -14.97
N ASP A 170 10.94 -1.53 -15.18
CA ASP A 170 9.99 -1.66 -14.07
C ASP A 170 10.30 -2.87 -13.18
N GLU A 171 10.74 -4.00 -13.74
CA GLU A 171 11.04 -5.20 -12.94
C GLU A 171 12.20 -4.92 -11.97
N THR A 172 13.30 -4.36 -12.46
CA THR A 172 14.47 -4.03 -11.65
C THR A 172 14.16 -2.91 -10.65
N ARG A 173 13.49 -1.86 -11.10
CA ARG A 173 13.17 -0.66 -10.30
C ARG A 173 12.38 -0.98 -9.05
N TYR A 174 11.32 -1.78 -9.17
CA TYR A 174 10.43 -2.08 -8.04
C TYR A 174 10.73 -3.41 -7.34
N ARG A 175 11.72 -4.19 -7.79
CA ARG A 175 12.04 -5.54 -7.27
C ARG A 175 11.96 -5.63 -5.75
N PHE A 176 12.66 -4.77 -5.02
CA PHE A 176 12.71 -4.83 -3.55
C PHE A 176 11.42 -4.37 -2.87
N ILE A 177 10.70 -3.42 -3.48
CA ILE A 177 9.39 -3.00 -2.99
C ILE A 177 8.38 -4.13 -3.20
N LYS A 178 8.37 -4.73 -4.39
CA LYS A 178 7.56 -5.89 -4.74
C LYS A 178 7.81 -7.05 -3.80
N GLU A 179 9.07 -7.42 -3.57
CA GLU A 179 9.43 -8.47 -2.62
C GLU A 179 8.94 -8.17 -1.20
N LYS A 180 9.11 -6.94 -0.71
CA LYS A 180 8.63 -6.52 0.61
C LYS A 180 7.12 -6.63 0.72
N VAL A 181 6.38 -6.13 -0.27
CA VAL A 181 4.92 -6.17 -0.33
C VAL A 181 4.44 -7.62 -0.38
N ILE A 182 4.98 -8.43 -1.28
CA ILE A 182 4.59 -9.84 -1.42
C ILE A 182 4.87 -10.61 -0.13
N ASN A 183 6.04 -10.44 0.48
CA ASN A 183 6.37 -11.12 1.73
C ASN A 183 5.45 -10.71 2.87
N CYS A 184 5.08 -9.43 2.96
CA CYS A 184 4.11 -8.94 3.93
C CYS A 184 2.72 -9.56 3.71
N LEU A 185 2.22 -9.52 2.46
CA LEU A 185 0.91 -10.07 2.08
C LEU A 185 0.83 -11.60 2.25
N ASN A 186 1.91 -12.32 1.94
CA ASN A 186 2.00 -13.75 2.23
C ASN A 186 2.00 -14.01 3.74
N GLY A 187 2.69 -13.17 4.51
CA GLY A 187 2.74 -13.25 5.98
C GLY A 187 1.39 -13.06 6.66
N ILE A 188 0.46 -12.32 6.06
CA ILE A 188 -0.93 -12.21 6.54
C ILE A 188 -1.83 -13.36 6.06
N GLY A 189 -1.35 -14.23 5.16
CA GLY A 189 -2.08 -15.43 4.71
C GLY A 189 -2.56 -15.41 3.26
N LEU A 190 -2.23 -14.39 2.47
CA LEU A 190 -2.59 -14.34 1.06
C LEU A 190 -1.68 -15.23 0.20
N LYS A 191 -2.22 -15.81 -0.86
CA LYS A 191 -1.45 -16.60 -1.83
C LYS A 191 -0.58 -15.68 -2.70
N GLY A 192 0.59 -16.17 -3.10
CA GLY A 192 1.58 -15.38 -3.85
C GLY A 192 1.06 -14.75 -5.15
N TYR A 193 0.19 -15.43 -5.91
CA TYR A 193 -0.39 -14.83 -7.13
C TYR A 193 -1.34 -13.66 -6.81
N LYS A 194 -2.12 -13.75 -5.71
CA LYS A 194 -2.97 -12.65 -5.23
C LYS A 194 -2.11 -11.48 -4.78
N ALA A 195 -1.05 -11.76 -4.02
CA ALA A 195 -0.10 -10.74 -3.57
C ALA A 195 0.57 -9.99 -4.74
N ASN A 196 0.96 -10.72 -5.80
CA ASN A 196 1.48 -10.11 -7.02
C ASN A 196 0.45 -9.19 -7.70
N ARG A 197 -0.81 -9.63 -7.80
CA ARG A 197 -1.90 -8.83 -8.38
C ARG A 197 -2.18 -7.56 -7.58
N ILE A 198 -2.25 -7.69 -6.24
CA ILE A 198 -2.41 -6.55 -5.34
C ILE A 198 -1.27 -5.54 -5.53
N PHE A 199 -0.02 -6.02 -5.59
CA PHE A 199 1.13 -5.15 -5.84
C PHE A 199 1.01 -4.42 -7.19
N ALA A 200 0.70 -5.13 -8.27
CA ALA A 200 0.54 -4.53 -9.59
C ALA A 200 -0.57 -3.47 -9.62
N TYR A 201 -1.68 -3.72 -8.91
CA TYR A 201 -2.75 -2.73 -8.78
C TYR A 201 -2.29 -1.48 -8.01
N LEU A 202 -1.72 -1.66 -6.82
CA LEU A 202 -1.21 -0.54 -6.01
C LEU A 202 -0.20 0.29 -6.81
N GLN A 203 0.70 -0.37 -7.53
CA GLN A 203 1.67 0.29 -8.39
C GLN A 203 0.99 1.09 -9.52
N ASN A 204 -0.02 0.54 -10.19
CA ASN A 204 -0.75 1.23 -11.25
C ASN A 204 -1.52 2.45 -10.70
N GLU A 205 -2.18 2.31 -9.56
CA GLU A 205 -2.85 3.44 -8.90
C GLU A 205 -1.86 4.55 -8.57
N PHE A 206 -0.70 4.21 -8.00
CA PHE A 206 0.29 5.20 -7.63
C PHE A 206 1.00 5.82 -8.84
N LYS A 207 1.23 5.06 -9.92
CA LYS A 207 1.77 5.62 -11.17
C LYS A 207 0.79 6.58 -11.83
N ASN A 208 -0.48 6.20 -11.94
CA ASN A 208 -1.51 7.01 -12.59
C ASN A 208 -1.91 8.23 -11.75
N ASN A 209 -1.66 8.19 -10.45
CA ASN A 209 -1.96 9.26 -9.51
C ASN A 209 -0.70 9.81 -8.80
N ALA A 210 0.47 9.76 -9.44
CA ALA A 210 1.76 10.09 -8.80
C ALA A 210 1.82 11.52 -8.21
N SER A 211 0.96 12.45 -8.60
CA SER A 211 0.91 13.78 -7.98
C SER A 211 -0.20 13.94 -6.92
N LYS A 212 -1.00 12.91 -6.64
CA LYS A 212 -2.15 12.99 -5.73
C LYS A 212 -1.78 12.56 -4.32
N ARG A 213 -2.12 13.42 -3.37
CA ARG A 213 -2.08 13.11 -1.95
C ARG A 213 -2.85 11.83 -1.62
N VAL A 214 -2.19 10.93 -0.91
CA VAL A 214 -2.77 9.71 -0.34
C VAL A 214 -2.94 9.93 1.16
N ASP A 215 -4.12 9.61 1.67
CA ASP A 215 -4.44 9.61 3.11
C ASP A 215 -5.31 8.37 3.34
N LEU A 216 -4.71 7.26 3.75
CA LEU A 216 -5.37 5.98 3.89
C LEU A 216 -5.28 5.50 5.34
N THR A 217 -6.43 5.22 5.93
CA THR A 217 -6.52 4.41 7.14
C THR A 217 -6.12 2.96 6.84
N ILE A 218 -5.68 2.25 7.89
CA ILE A 218 -5.34 0.83 7.74
C ILE A 218 -6.57 0.00 7.34
N GLN A 219 -7.78 0.44 7.71
CA GLN A 219 -9.03 -0.20 7.32
C GLN A 219 -9.29 -0.03 5.81
N GLU A 220 -9.18 1.19 5.28
CA GLU A 220 -9.30 1.44 3.83
C GLU A 220 -8.23 0.67 3.05
N PHE A 221 -6.99 0.66 3.54
CA PHE A 221 -5.92 -0.12 2.91
C PHE A 221 -6.20 -1.63 2.94
N GLY A 222 -6.71 -2.15 4.05
CA GLY A 222 -7.16 -3.54 4.16
C GLY A 222 -8.28 -3.87 3.19
N TRP A 223 -9.24 -2.95 2.99
CA TRP A 223 -10.28 -3.12 1.99
C TRP A 223 -9.75 -3.13 0.56
N LEU A 224 -8.78 -2.26 0.24
CA LEU A 224 -8.10 -2.33 -1.06
C LEU A 224 -7.41 -3.69 -1.24
N ILE A 225 -6.70 -4.19 -0.22
CA ILE A 225 -6.06 -5.51 -0.29
C ILE A 225 -7.10 -6.61 -0.52
N ILE A 226 -8.19 -6.63 0.25
CA ILE A 226 -9.28 -7.60 0.11
C ILE A 226 -9.82 -7.52 -1.32
N LEU A 227 -10.13 -6.32 -1.76
CA LEU A 227 -10.72 -6.09 -3.07
C LEU A 227 -9.89 -6.69 -4.20
N TYR A 228 -8.58 -6.45 -4.17
CA TYR A 228 -7.67 -7.00 -5.17
C TYR A 228 -7.24 -8.44 -4.88
N SER A 229 -7.59 -9.00 -3.73
CA SER A 229 -7.44 -10.43 -3.43
C SER A 229 -8.63 -11.25 -3.92
N ILE A 230 -9.83 -10.65 -4.02
CA ILE A 230 -11.02 -11.29 -4.57
C ILE A 230 -10.69 -11.77 -5.98
N ASN A 231 -10.78 -13.08 -6.18
CA ASN A 231 -10.74 -13.66 -7.51
C ASN A 231 -12.09 -13.36 -8.14
N ILE A 232 -12.10 -12.59 -9.21
CA ILE A 232 -13.12 -12.81 -10.23
C ILE A 232 -12.63 -14.06 -10.96
N GLU A 233 -12.96 -15.26 -10.45
CA GLU A 233 -12.92 -16.46 -11.27
C GLU A 233 -14.07 -16.30 -12.28
N GLU A 234 -13.84 -15.42 -13.27
CA GLU A 234 -14.83 -14.87 -14.21
C GLU A 234 -15.56 -15.92 -15.05
N ASN A 235 -15.19 -17.19 -14.96
CA ASN A 235 -15.89 -18.26 -15.70
C ASN A 235 -16.38 -19.37 -14.77
N THR A 236 -15.67 -19.67 -13.68
CA THR A 236 -15.98 -20.82 -12.84
C THR A 236 -17.31 -20.67 -12.11
N VAL A 237 -17.69 -19.45 -11.69
CA VAL A 237 -18.98 -19.24 -11.01
C VAL A 237 -20.17 -19.45 -11.96
N TYR A 238 -20.05 -19.01 -13.22
CA TYR A 238 -21.11 -19.12 -14.21
C TYR A 238 -21.32 -20.58 -14.62
N GLU A 239 -20.23 -21.33 -14.78
CA GLU A 239 -20.26 -22.78 -15.02
C GLU A 239 -20.84 -23.56 -13.83
N ILE A 240 -20.42 -23.25 -12.60
CA ILE A 240 -20.86 -23.99 -11.39
C ILE A 240 -22.36 -23.90 -11.16
N PHE A 241 -22.97 -22.74 -11.45
CA PHE A 241 -24.38 -22.49 -11.19
C PHE A 241 -25.26 -22.58 -12.45
N ASP A 242 -24.71 -23.10 -13.56
CA ASP A 242 -25.38 -23.22 -14.85
C ASP A 242 -26.02 -21.90 -15.32
N ILE A 243 -25.33 -20.77 -15.10
CA ILE A 243 -25.84 -19.45 -15.44
C ILE A 243 -25.92 -19.31 -16.97
N PRO A 244 -27.09 -18.98 -17.56
CA PRO A 244 -27.23 -18.82 -19.00
C PRO A 244 -26.25 -17.79 -19.55
N GLN A 245 -25.69 -18.03 -20.74
CA GLN A 245 -24.72 -17.12 -21.37
C GLN A 245 -25.24 -15.68 -21.49
N ILE A 246 -26.54 -15.50 -21.76
CA ILE A 246 -27.17 -14.17 -21.82
C ILE A 246 -27.21 -13.46 -20.45
N SER A 247 -27.35 -14.22 -19.35
CA SER A 247 -27.24 -13.70 -17.99
C SER A 247 -25.79 -13.38 -17.67
N GLU A 248 -24.86 -14.29 -17.99
CA GLU A 248 -23.42 -14.10 -17.79
C GLU A 248 -22.91 -12.81 -18.44
N GLU A 249 -23.24 -12.56 -19.71
CA GLU A 249 -22.83 -11.35 -20.43
C GLU A 249 -23.30 -10.09 -19.70
N ARG A 250 -24.56 -10.04 -19.28
CA ARG A 250 -25.13 -8.90 -18.54
C ARG A 250 -24.53 -8.74 -17.14
N LEU A 251 -24.21 -9.83 -16.46
CA LEU A 251 -23.53 -9.80 -15.15
C LEU A 251 -22.12 -9.22 -15.28
N LYS A 252 -21.40 -9.59 -16.35
CA LYS A 252 -20.05 -9.09 -16.65
C LYS A 252 -20.03 -7.64 -17.10
N THR A 253 -21.07 -7.15 -17.78
CA THR A 253 -21.13 -5.76 -18.26
C THR A 253 -21.91 -4.87 -17.30
N ASP A 254 -23.22 -5.06 -17.25
CA ASP A 254 -24.19 -4.11 -16.71
C ASP A 254 -24.21 -4.11 -15.17
N PHE A 255 -23.90 -5.26 -14.56
CA PHE A 255 -23.98 -5.46 -13.10
C PHE A 255 -22.62 -5.66 -12.42
N SER A 256 -21.52 -5.55 -13.15
CA SER A 256 -20.16 -5.74 -12.62
C SER A 256 -19.86 -4.83 -11.41
N GLU A 257 -20.26 -3.56 -11.49
CA GLU A 257 -20.11 -2.59 -10.40
C GLU A 257 -20.98 -2.94 -9.19
N LEU A 258 -22.22 -3.39 -9.41
CA LEU A 258 -23.11 -3.80 -8.32
C LEU A 258 -22.57 -5.05 -7.61
N ILE A 259 -22.14 -6.06 -8.38
CA ILE A 259 -21.55 -7.29 -7.87
C ILE A 259 -20.36 -6.96 -6.97
N PHE A 260 -19.48 -6.09 -7.47
CA PHE A 260 -18.35 -5.60 -6.71
C PHE A 260 -18.76 -4.88 -5.43
N LYS A 261 -19.70 -3.93 -5.51
CA LYS A 261 -20.15 -3.14 -4.36
C LYS A 261 -20.79 -4.02 -3.28
N LYS A 262 -21.65 -4.95 -3.67
CA LYS A 262 -22.32 -5.87 -2.73
C LYS A 262 -21.38 -6.93 -2.17
N SER A 263 -20.40 -7.40 -2.95
CA SER A 263 -19.33 -8.26 -2.44
C SER A 263 -18.41 -7.58 -1.42
N LEU A 264 -18.52 -6.27 -1.27
CA LEU A 264 -17.81 -5.44 -0.27
C LEU A 264 -18.71 -4.89 0.83
N ASP A 265 -20.02 -5.16 0.78
CA ASP A 265 -20.97 -4.64 1.76
C ASP A 265 -20.78 -5.35 3.11
N PHE A 266 -20.41 -4.59 4.15
CA PHE A 266 -20.02 -5.16 5.43
C PHE A 266 -21.16 -5.93 6.12
N GLU A 267 -22.38 -5.42 6.03
CA GLU A 267 -23.54 -6.03 6.66
C GLU A 267 -23.88 -7.33 5.94
N LEU A 268 -23.91 -7.30 4.60
CA LEU A 268 -24.15 -8.48 3.77
C LEU A 268 -23.06 -9.55 3.99
N ILE A 269 -21.77 -9.18 3.91
CA ILE A 269 -20.66 -10.11 4.15
C ILE A 269 -20.81 -10.74 5.54
N THR A 270 -21.01 -9.94 6.59
CA THR A 270 -21.09 -10.45 7.96
C THR A 270 -22.27 -11.41 8.13
N SER A 271 -23.42 -11.07 7.53
CA SER A 271 -24.62 -11.91 7.53
C SER A 271 -24.35 -13.26 6.84
N VAL A 272 -23.89 -13.22 5.59
CA VAL A 272 -23.57 -14.40 4.77
C VAL A 272 -22.56 -15.31 5.45
N ILE A 273 -21.47 -14.72 5.96
CA ILE A 273 -20.42 -15.47 6.65
C ILE A 273 -20.93 -16.09 7.95
N SER A 274 -21.75 -15.38 8.72
CA SER A 274 -22.28 -15.90 9.97
C SER A 274 -23.23 -17.08 9.72
N GLU A 275 -24.10 -16.99 8.71
CA GLU A 275 -24.95 -18.14 8.33
C GLU A 275 -24.10 -19.28 7.76
N TYR A 276 -23.15 -19.00 6.87
CA TYR A 276 -22.25 -20.01 6.30
C TYR A 276 -21.46 -20.77 7.37
N ASN A 277 -20.96 -20.08 8.40
CA ASN A 277 -20.24 -20.75 9.50
C ASN A 277 -21.17 -21.63 10.37
N ARG A 278 -22.48 -21.33 10.41
CA ARG A 278 -23.49 -22.16 11.10
C ARG A 278 -24.01 -23.30 10.22
N PHE A 279 -23.80 -23.21 8.92
CA PHE A 279 -24.22 -24.19 7.95
C PHE A 279 -23.42 -25.47 8.11
N SER A 280 -24.03 -26.48 8.73
CA SER A 280 -23.40 -27.77 8.97
C SER A 280 -23.80 -28.76 7.87
N ILE A 281 -22.95 -28.92 6.85
CA ILE A 281 -23.05 -30.04 5.90
C ILE A 281 -21.72 -30.79 5.85
N SER A 282 -21.81 -32.12 5.86
CA SER A 282 -20.67 -33.00 5.59
C SER A 282 -20.38 -33.06 4.08
N CYS A 283 -19.83 -31.98 3.52
CA CYS A 283 -19.29 -32.00 2.16
C CYS A 283 -17.83 -32.47 2.16
N THR A 284 -17.39 -33.04 1.04
CA THR A 284 -16.02 -33.54 0.87
C THR A 284 -14.99 -32.42 0.75
N THR A 285 -15.37 -31.30 0.12
CA THR A 285 -14.51 -30.13 -0.04
C THR A 285 -15.20 -28.85 0.42
N ARG A 286 -14.40 -27.85 0.78
CA ARG A 286 -14.91 -26.51 1.12
C ARG A 286 -15.72 -25.89 -0.02
N ARG A 287 -15.28 -26.08 -1.27
CA ARG A 287 -15.98 -25.55 -2.45
C ARG A 287 -17.36 -26.19 -2.60
N ASP A 288 -17.49 -27.49 -2.34
CA ASP A 288 -18.79 -28.16 -2.34
C ASP A 288 -19.70 -27.63 -1.22
N THR A 289 -19.14 -27.28 -0.07
CA THR A 289 -19.89 -26.62 1.02
C THR A 289 -20.39 -25.24 0.61
N GLU A 290 -19.53 -24.44 -0.03
CA GLU A 290 -19.87 -23.10 -0.54
C GLU A 290 -21.00 -23.18 -1.58
N ILE A 291 -20.91 -24.11 -2.54
CA ILE A 291 -21.93 -24.35 -3.56
C ILE A 291 -23.26 -24.79 -2.93
N SER A 292 -23.20 -25.74 -1.98
CA SER A 292 -24.40 -26.26 -1.30
C SER A 292 -25.10 -25.17 -0.50
N PHE A 293 -24.34 -24.36 0.24
CA PHE A 293 -24.87 -23.21 0.96
C PHE A 293 -25.57 -22.24 0.02
N ILE A 294 -24.91 -21.86 -1.07
CA ILE A 294 -25.46 -20.89 -2.03
C ILE A 294 -26.77 -21.42 -2.61
N ASN A 295 -26.82 -22.67 -3.07
CA ASN A 295 -28.03 -23.25 -3.65
C ASN A 295 -29.22 -23.30 -2.66
N GLU A 296 -28.97 -23.45 -1.36
CA GLU A 296 -30.02 -23.52 -0.36
C GLU A 296 -30.42 -22.13 0.18
N TYR A 297 -29.48 -21.17 0.27
CA TYR A 297 -29.68 -19.91 0.99
C TYR A 297 -29.80 -18.67 0.10
N TYR A 298 -29.48 -18.74 -1.21
CA TYR A 298 -29.44 -17.55 -2.08
C TYR A 298 -30.72 -16.72 -2.06
N SER A 299 -31.89 -17.37 -2.03
CA SER A 299 -33.19 -16.69 -2.06
C SER A 299 -33.41 -15.71 -0.89
N LYS A 300 -32.77 -15.94 0.26
CA LYS A 300 -32.86 -15.07 1.44
C LYS A 300 -32.19 -13.72 1.24
N TYR A 301 -31.19 -13.65 0.38
CA TYR A 301 -30.36 -12.46 0.19
C TYR A 301 -30.80 -11.56 -0.96
N ARG A 302 -31.87 -11.94 -1.69
CA ARG A 302 -32.36 -11.20 -2.87
C ARG A 302 -32.64 -9.73 -2.54
N ASP A 303 -33.36 -9.48 -1.45
CA ASP A 303 -33.78 -8.14 -1.03
C ASP A 303 -32.60 -7.29 -0.50
N ASP A 304 -31.56 -7.95 0.03
CA ASP A 304 -30.33 -7.29 0.45
C ASP A 304 -29.44 -6.87 -0.74
N ILE A 305 -29.59 -7.54 -1.89
CA ILE A 305 -28.79 -7.31 -3.11
C ILE A 305 -29.39 -6.15 -3.91
N LEU A 306 -30.71 -6.12 -4.08
CA LEU A 306 -31.44 -5.09 -4.82
C LEU A 306 -32.74 -4.75 -4.09
N SER A 307 -33.00 -3.45 -3.93
CA SER A 307 -34.30 -2.98 -3.43
C SER A 307 -35.41 -3.27 -4.44
N LEU A 308 -36.59 -3.65 -3.94
CA LEU A 308 -37.82 -4.04 -4.68
C LEU A 308 -38.32 -3.06 -5.78
N GLU A 309 -37.65 -1.92 -6.00
CA GLU A 309 -38.01 -0.90 -6.99
C GLU A 309 -37.38 -1.14 -8.38
N ASP A 310 -36.40 -2.05 -8.49
CA ASP A 310 -35.75 -2.38 -9.77
C ASP A 310 -36.49 -3.51 -10.51
N VAL A 311 -36.95 -3.24 -11.74
CA VAL A 311 -37.65 -4.23 -12.60
C VAL A 311 -36.64 -5.20 -13.19
N ILE A 312 -36.19 -6.18 -12.40
CA ILE A 312 -35.30 -7.25 -12.84
C ILE A 312 -36.05 -8.58 -12.79
N PRO A 313 -35.98 -9.43 -13.85
CA PRO A 313 -36.57 -10.77 -13.81
C PRO A 313 -36.00 -11.59 -12.64
N ASN A 314 -36.88 -12.28 -11.91
CA ASN A 314 -36.49 -13.07 -10.73
C ASN A 314 -35.37 -14.08 -11.03
N ASP A 315 -35.41 -14.74 -12.19
CA ASP A 315 -34.39 -15.72 -12.57
C ASP A 315 -32.99 -15.07 -12.72
N PHE A 316 -32.94 -13.83 -13.22
CA PHE A 316 -31.68 -13.09 -13.31
C PHE A 316 -31.20 -12.58 -11.95
N LEU A 317 -32.13 -12.18 -11.07
CA LEU A 317 -31.80 -11.81 -9.69
C LEU A 317 -31.19 -12.99 -8.93
N ASP A 318 -31.62 -14.21 -9.24
CA ASP A 318 -31.07 -15.44 -8.67
C ASP A 318 -29.63 -15.68 -9.11
N ASP A 319 -29.37 -15.58 -10.42
CA ASP A 319 -28.03 -15.66 -10.97
C ASP A 319 -27.10 -14.61 -10.36
N LEU A 320 -27.55 -13.35 -10.30
CA LEU A 320 -26.81 -12.24 -9.69
C LEU A 320 -26.50 -12.50 -8.21
N THR A 321 -27.49 -12.96 -7.45
CA THR A 321 -27.33 -13.24 -6.01
C THR A 321 -26.32 -14.37 -5.79
N LYS A 322 -26.42 -15.46 -6.56
CA LYS A 322 -25.47 -16.57 -6.48
C LYS A 322 -24.03 -16.13 -6.80
N VAL A 323 -23.84 -15.30 -7.81
CA VAL A 323 -22.51 -14.76 -8.15
C VAL A 323 -21.93 -13.95 -6.99
N ILE A 324 -22.72 -13.04 -6.40
CA ILE A 324 -22.27 -12.22 -5.26
C ILE A 324 -21.94 -13.09 -4.05
N LEU A 325 -22.79 -14.05 -3.69
CA LEU A 325 -22.54 -14.95 -2.57
C LEU A 325 -21.30 -15.82 -2.80
N PHE A 326 -21.13 -16.36 -4.01
CA PHE A 326 -19.92 -17.12 -4.37
C PHE A 326 -18.66 -16.26 -4.23
N GLN A 327 -18.73 -15.00 -4.66
CA GLN A 327 -17.62 -14.07 -4.56
C GLN A 327 -17.28 -13.73 -3.09
N ILE A 328 -18.29 -13.54 -2.24
CA ILE A 328 -18.11 -13.35 -0.79
C ILE A 328 -17.45 -14.58 -0.15
N LEU A 329 -17.98 -15.79 -0.40
CA LEU A 329 -17.48 -17.02 0.22
C LEU A 329 -16.08 -17.40 -0.27
N SER A 330 -15.83 -17.26 -1.57
CA SER A 330 -14.52 -17.50 -2.19
C SER A 330 -13.45 -16.56 -1.67
N SER A 331 -13.87 -15.37 -1.24
CA SER A 331 -13.00 -14.34 -0.66
C SER A 331 -12.91 -14.43 0.86
N TYR A 332 -13.73 -15.24 1.52
CA TYR A 332 -13.83 -15.28 2.98
C TYR A 332 -12.50 -15.60 3.66
N SER A 333 -11.73 -16.54 3.14
CA SER A 333 -10.41 -16.86 3.69
C SER A 333 -9.46 -15.67 3.62
N ASP A 334 -9.51 -14.91 2.53
CA ASP A 334 -8.69 -13.72 2.35
C ASP A 334 -9.17 -12.59 3.27
N ILE A 335 -10.48 -12.34 3.32
CA ILE A 335 -11.10 -11.34 4.20
C ILE A 335 -10.67 -11.59 5.64
N ASN A 336 -10.78 -12.83 6.13
CA ASN A 336 -10.35 -13.17 7.48
C ASN A 336 -8.84 -13.02 7.67
N SER A 337 -8.05 -13.41 6.69
CA SER A 337 -6.58 -13.28 6.71
C SER A 337 -6.17 -11.82 6.83
N VAL A 338 -6.76 -10.94 6.02
CA VAL A 338 -6.51 -9.50 6.03
C VAL A 338 -7.02 -8.87 7.33
N LYS A 339 -8.26 -9.15 7.73
CA LYS A 339 -8.84 -8.63 8.99
C LYS A 339 -7.97 -8.98 10.19
N LYS A 340 -7.53 -10.24 10.30
CA LYS A 340 -6.62 -10.68 11.36
C LYS A 340 -5.23 -10.03 11.24
N GLY A 341 -4.66 -10.01 10.03
CA GLY A 341 -3.33 -9.49 9.75
C GLY A 341 -3.19 -7.99 9.97
N LEU A 342 -4.27 -7.22 9.81
CA LEU A 342 -4.31 -5.78 10.02
C LEU A 342 -5.03 -5.39 11.33
N SER A 343 -5.66 -6.35 12.00
CA SER A 343 -6.51 -6.12 13.19
C SER A 343 -7.57 -5.05 12.90
N ILE A 344 -8.42 -5.34 11.90
CA ILE A 344 -9.57 -4.53 11.46
C ILE A 344 -10.86 -5.34 11.45
#